data_AF-A0A355C732-F1
#
_entry.id   AF-A0A355C732-F1
#
_cell.length_a   1.000
_cell.length_b   1.000
_cell.length_c   1.000
_cell.angle_alpha   90.00
_cell.angle_beta   90.00
_cell.angle_gamma   90.00
#
_symmetry.space_group_name_H-M   'P 1'
#
loop_
_entity.id
_entity.type
_entity.pdbx_description
1 polymer ?
#
loop_
_entity_poly.entity_id
_entity_poly.type
_entity_poly.pdbx_seq_one_letter_code
_entity_poly.pdbx_strand_id
1 'polypeptide(L)' 'MKKPGKEERQEAIAQILGNSSIESQEELLKQLSDRGFELTQATLSRDFREMK' A
#
# COMPACT_ATOMS: atom_id res chain seq x y z
N MET A 1 -11.27 3.58 -11.28
CA MET A 1 -10.07 3.37 -10.45
C MET A 1 -9.67 4.72 -9.86
N LYS A 2 -9.29 4.76 -8.58
CA LYS A 2 -9.02 6.02 -7.86
C LYS A 2 -7.52 6.14 -7.61
N LYS A 3 -6.95 7.31 -7.90
CA LYS A 3 -5.63 7.69 -7.42
C LYS A 3 -5.78 8.14 -5.96
N PRO A 4 -5.37 7.32 -4.98
CA PRO A 4 -5.66 7.60 -3.57
C PRO A 4 -4.70 8.65 -3.01
N GLY A 5 -5.16 9.44 -2.05
CA GLY A 5 -4.32 10.39 -1.32
C GLY A 5 -3.27 9.67 -0.47
N LYS A 6 -2.19 10.35 -0.07
CA LYS A 6 -1.11 9.73 0.72
C LYS A 6 -1.63 9.08 2.02
N GLU A 7 -2.41 9.81 2.82
CA GLU A 7 -2.96 9.30 4.08
C GLU A 7 -3.84 8.07 3.85
N GLU A 8 -4.72 8.10 2.84
CA GLU A 8 -5.57 6.96 2.46
C GLU A 8 -4.74 5.72 2.06
N ARG A 9 -3.61 5.90 1.36
CA ARG A 9 -2.69 4.81 1.04
C ARG A 9 -2.02 4.26 2.29
N GLN A 10 -1.52 5.12 3.17
CA GLN A 10 -0.84 4.72 4.40
C GLN A 10 -1.79 3.99 5.36
N GLU A 11 -3.04 4.43 5.47
CA GLU A 11 -4.07 3.74 6.24
C GLU A 11 -4.37 2.35 5.67
N ALA A 12 -4.52 2.24 4.35
CA ALA A 12 -4.72 0.94 3.69
C ALA A 12 -3.50 0.01 3.87
N ILE A 13 -2.28 0.53 3.80
CA ILE A 13 -1.05 -0.22 4.08
C ILE A 13 -1.06 -0.76 5.51
N ALA A 14 -1.36 0.08 6.51
CA ALA A 14 -1.43 -0.33 7.91
C ALA A 14 -2.49 -1.43 8.13
N GLN A 15 -3.66 -1.29 7.49
CA GLN A 15 -4.70 -2.31 7.55
C GLN A 15 -4.27 -3.63 6.92
N ILE A 16 -3.58 -3.62 5.78
CA ILE A 16 -3.13 -4.85 5.11
C ILE A 16 -2.06 -5.55 5.97
N LEU A 17 -1.07 -4.81 6.47
CA LEU A 17 0.00 -5.35 7.31
C LEU A 17 -0.52 -5.89 8.65
N GLY A 18 -1.61 -5.34 9.19
CA GLY A 18 -2.25 -5.84 10.41
C GLY A 18 -3.11 -7.09 10.22
N ASN A 19 -3.59 -7.35 8.99
CA ASN A 19 -4.53 -8.43 8.70
C ASN A 19 -3.93 -9.58 7.87
N SER A 20 -2.70 -9.46 7.40
CA SER A 20 -2.07 -10.45 6.50
C SER A 20 -0.55 -10.46 6.69
N SER A 21 0.05 -11.65 6.59
CA SER A 21 1.50 -11.78 6.48
C SER A 21 1.91 -11.37 5.07
N ILE A 22 2.57 -10.22 4.97
CA ILE A 22 3.10 -9.69 3.72
C ILE A 22 4.62 -9.78 3.77
N GLU A 23 5.21 -10.46 2.79
CA GLU A 23 6.66 -10.72 2.76
C GLU A 23 7.41 -9.72 1.86
N SER A 24 6.70 -8.99 1.00
CA SER A 24 7.31 -8.07 0.04
C SER A 24 6.45 -6.85 -0.30
N GLN A 25 7.10 -5.78 -0.79
CA GLN A 25 6.40 -4.60 -1.33
C GLN A 25 5.61 -4.94 -2.61
N GLU A 26 6.00 -5.98 -3.35
CA GLU A 26 5.25 -6.47 -4.51
C GLU A 26 3.92 -7.09 -4.11
N GLU A 27 3.93 -7.92 -3.07
CA GLU A 27 2.71 -8.50 -2.51
C GLU A 27 1.78 -7.43 -1.93
N LEU A 28 2.34 -6.45 -1.21
CA LEU A 28 1.57 -5.31 -0.69
C LEU A 28 0.93 -4.50 -1.83
N LEU A 29 1.67 -4.23 -2.91
CA LEU A 29 1.13 -3.50 -4.06
C LEU A 29 -0.02 -4.27 -4.72
N LYS A 30 0.10 -5.59 -4.83
CA LYS A 30 -0.96 -6.43 -5.38
C LYS A 30 -2.23 -6.35 -4.53
N GLN A 31 -2.11 -6.46 -3.21
CA GLN A 31 -3.25 -6.31 -2.28
C GLN A 31 -3.91 -4.93 -2.39
N LEU A 32 -3.12 -3.86 -2.51
CA LEU A 32 -3.62 -2.51 -2.72
C LEU A 32 -4.35 -2.39 -4.06
N SER A 33 -3.79 -2.96 -5.13
CA SER A 33 -4.38 -2.98 -6.46
C SER A 33 -5.70 -3.76 -6.48
N ASP A 34 -5.77 -4.89 -5.77
CA ASP A 34 -6.98 -5.71 -5.60
C ASP A 34 -8.09 -4.94 -4.83
N ARG A 35 -7.70 -3.96 -4.00
CA ARG A 35 -8.61 -2.98 -3.35
C ARG A 35 -8.93 -1.74 -4.20
N GLY A 36 -8.45 -1.66 -5.44
CA GLY A 36 -8.71 -0.57 -6.38
C GLY A 36 -7.77 0.64 -6.27
N PHE A 37 -6.65 0.51 -5.56
CA PHE A 37 -5.64 1.56 -5.43
C PHE A 37 -4.71 1.55 -6.65
N GLU A 38 -4.59 2.70 -7.30
CA GLU A 38 -3.66 2.88 -8.42
C GLU A 38 -2.39 3.62 -7.94
N LEU A 39 -1.32 2.86 -7.70
CA LEU A 39 -0.01 3.40 -7.34
C LEU A 39 1.13 2.52 -7.90
N THR A 40 2.34 3.05 -7.90
CA THR A 40 3.53 2.33 -8.36
C THR A 40 4.32 1.73 -7.19
N GLN A 41 5.23 0.81 -7.48
CA GLN A 41 6.24 0.35 -6.52
C GLN A 41 7.03 1.50 -5.90
N ALA A 42 7.41 2.52 -6.69
CA ALA A 42 8.14 3.68 -6.17
C ALA A 42 7.30 4.52 -5.20
N THR A 43 6.00 4.67 -5.47
CA THR A 43 5.07 5.34 -4.55
C THR A 43 4.92 4.55 -3.25
N LEU A 44 4.71 3.25 -3.36
CA LEU A 44 4.56 2.36 -2.21
C LEU A 44 5.81 2.34 -1.33
N SER A 45 6.99 2.26 -1.95
CA SER A 45 8.26 2.26 -1.24
C SER A 45 8.47 3.54 -0.42
N ARG A 46 8.07 4.70 -0.98
CA ARG A 46 8.09 5.99 -0.26
C ARG A 46 7.11 6.00 0.90
N ASP A 47 5.85 5.65 0.64
CA ASP A 47 4.81 5.65 1.69
C ASP A 47 5.20 4.72 2.85
N PHE A 48 5.70 3.51 2.55
CA PHE A 48 6.15 2.53 3.54
C PHE A 48 7.36 3.02 4.35
N ARG A 49 8.32 3.71 3.70
CA ARG A 49 9.48 4.30 4.38
C ARG A 49 9.09 5.44 5.31
N GLU A 50 8.06 6.22 4.97
CA GLU A 50 7.56 7.32 5.79
C GLU A 50 6.68 6.86 6.96
N MET A 51 6.21 5.60 6.95
CA MET A 51 5.45 4.99 8.05
C MET A 51 6.35 4.35 9.12
N LYS A 52 7.64 4.14 8.82
CA LYS A 52 8.66 3.74 9.79
C LYS A 52 9.29 4.96 10.45
#